data_AF-G0VKR6-F1
#
_entry.id   AF-G0VKR6-F1
#
_cell.length_a   1.000
_cell.length_b   1.000
_cell.length_c   1.000
_cell.angle_alpha   90.00
_cell.angle_beta   90.00
_cell.angle_gamma   90.00
#
_symmetry.space_group_name_H-M   'P 1'
#
loop_
_entity.id
_entity.type
_entity.pdbx_description
1 polymer ?
#
loop_
_entity_poly.entity_id
_entity_poly.type
_entity_poly.pdbx_seq_one_letter_code
_entity_poly.pdbx_strand_id
1 'polypeptide(L)'
;MTQSKSKYEAEARQLISSNKFFQLSANWCPDCVYSLSIWDKFKCRSKIKIFDIGNLSKDEQESWRSAFLTVSGSRNLPTIFVDGSVWGTETKLHELEGKGLLKQELTKIGLIA
;
A
#
# COMPACT_ATOMS: atom_id res chain seq x y z
N MET A 1 1.83 -3.90 -30.30
CA MET A 1 3.19 -3.85 -29.72
C MET A 1 3.13 -2.86 -28.57
N THR A 2 3.07 -3.34 -27.34
CA THR A 2 2.89 -2.50 -26.13
C THR A 2 3.85 -3.10 -25.12
N GLN A 3 4.78 -2.40 -24.48
CA GLN A 3 4.96 -0.99 -24.18
C GLN A 3 6.41 -0.91 -23.68
N SER A 4 7.17 0.16 -23.95
CA SER A 4 8.40 0.43 -23.20
C SER A 4 8.02 0.64 -21.74
N LYS A 5 8.01 -0.43 -20.93
CA LYS A 5 7.71 -0.37 -19.50
C LYS A 5 8.75 0.55 -18.86
N SER A 6 8.29 1.64 -18.25
CA SER A 6 9.13 2.44 -17.37
C SER A 6 9.73 1.52 -16.30
N LYS A 7 11.01 1.68 -15.95
CA LYS A 7 11.70 0.89 -14.92
C LYS A 7 10.85 0.74 -13.64
N TYR A 8 10.16 1.81 -13.25
CA TYR A 8 9.26 1.86 -12.11
C TYR A 8 8.06 0.91 -12.21
N GLU A 9 7.49 0.67 -13.40
CA GLU A 9 6.38 -0.28 -13.56
C GLU A 9 6.81 -1.73 -13.36
N ALA A 10 8.00 -2.08 -13.83
CA ALA A 10 8.58 -3.40 -13.62
C ALA A 10 8.85 -3.63 -12.13
N GLU A 11 9.46 -2.65 -11.47
CA GLU A 11 9.71 -2.71 -10.03
C GLU A 11 8.41 -2.72 -9.20
N ALA A 12 7.42 -1.89 -9.54
CA ALA A 12 6.12 -1.87 -8.86
C ALA A 12 5.43 -3.24 -8.96
N ARG A 13 5.41 -3.86 -10.15
CA ARG A 13 4.89 -5.23 -10.33
C ARG A 13 5.65 -6.23 -9.47
N GLN A 14 6.97 -6.13 -9.41
CA GLN A 14 7.79 -7.03 -8.60
C GLN A 14 7.51 -6.84 -7.10
N LEU A 15 7.42 -5.61 -6.61
CA LEU A 15 7.10 -5.30 -5.22
C LEU A 15 5.72 -5.86 -4.82
N ILE A 16 4.72 -5.65 -5.66
CA ILE A 16 3.35 -6.11 -5.43
C ILE A 16 3.26 -7.64 -5.45
N SER A 17 3.95 -8.31 -6.39
CA SER A 17 3.89 -9.77 -6.52
C SER A 17 4.79 -10.53 -5.53
N SER A 18 5.90 -9.93 -5.09
CA SER A 18 6.85 -10.58 -4.18
C SER A 18 6.43 -10.49 -2.71
N ASN A 19 5.43 -9.67 -2.39
CA ASN A 19 5.00 -9.43 -1.02
C ASN A 19 3.50 -9.67 -0.89
N LYS A 20 3.12 -10.62 -0.03
CA LYS A 20 1.70 -10.88 0.27
C LYS A 20 1.00 -9.65 0.83
N PHE A 21 1.65 -8.92 1.74
CA PHE A 21 1.15 -7.67 2.29
C PHE A 21 2.12 -6.55 1.93
N PHE A 22 1.66 -5.59 1.15
CA PHE A 22 2.47 -4.47 0.68
C PHE A 22 1.72 -3.16 0.86
N GLN A 23 2.42 -2.11 1.23
CA GLN A 23 1.86 -0.77 1.34
C GLN A 23 2.76 0.24 0.64
N LEU A 24 2.17 1.00 -0.27
CA LEU A 24 2.78 2.22 -0.79
C LEU A 24 2.46 3.37 0.17
N SER A 25 3.49 4.06 0.64
CA SER A 25 3.42 5.09 1.68
C SER A 25 4.26 6.31 1.31
N ALA A 26 3.98 7.43 1.96
CA ALA A 26 4.88 8.58 2.01
C ALA A 26 4.90 9.14 3.44
N ASN A 27 6.09 9.35 3.99
CA ASN A 27 6.28 9.76 5.38
C ASN A 27 5.62 11.11 5.74
N TRP A 28 5.44 12.00 4.77
CA TRP A 28 4.79 13.30 4.94
C TRP A 28 3.27 13.24 4.85
N CYS A 29 2.68 12.10 4.46
CA CYS A 29 1.25 11.96 4.24
C CYS A 29 0.54 11.56 5.56
N PRO A 30 -0.44 12.35 6.04
CA PRO A 30 -1.14 12.06 7.30
C PRO A 30 -1.90 10.72 7.25
N ASP A 31 -2.49 10.40 6.11
CA ASP A 31 -3.21 9.13 5.88
C ASP A 31 -2.27 7.92 5.96
N CYS A 32 -1.03 8.10 5.49
CA CYS A 32 0.00 7.09 5.61
C CYS A 32 0.39 6.88 7.08
N VAL A 33 0.58 7.95 7.84
CA VAL A 33 0.85 7.87 9.30
C VAL A 33 -0.28 7.13 10.02
N TYR A 34 -1.54 7.40 9.66
CA TYR A 34 -2.69 6.70 10.22
C TYR A 34 -2.63 5.19 9.92
N SER A 35 -2.43 4.79 8.66
CA SER A 35 -2.31 3.36 8.31
C SER A 35 -1.18 2.65 9.06
N LEU A 36 -0.03 3.31 9.24
CA LEU A 36 1.09 2.78 10.02
C LEU A 36 0.70 2.59 11.49
N SER A 37 -0.02 3.55 12.08
CA SER A 37 -0.50 3.44 13.47
C SER A 37 -1.43 2.24 13.68
N ILE A 38 -2.25 1.91 12.68
CA ILE A 38 -3.09 0.71 12.70
C ILE A 38 -2.22 -0.55 12.73
N TRP A 39 -1.19 -0.63 11.90
CA TRP A 39 -0.29 -1.79 11.89
C TRP A 39 0.48 -1.96 13.19
N ASP A 40 0.87 -0.86 13.83
CA ASP A 40 1.51 -0.87 15.15
C ASP A 40 0.51 -1.29 16.25
N LYS A 41 -0.73 -0.77 16.22
CA LYS A 41 -1.83 -1.13 17.13
C LYS A 41 -2.12 -2.63 17.11
N PHE A 42 -2.11 -3.23 15.92
CA PHE A 42 -2.33 -4.67 15.73
C PHE A 42 -1.03 -5.50 15.73
N LYS A 43 0.13 -4.87 15.98
CA LYS A 43 1.46 -5.51 16.02
C LYS A 43 1.78 -6.35 14.77
N CYS A 44 1.30 -5.92 13.61
CA CYS A 44 1.47 -6.61 12.33
C CYS A 44 2.34 -5.86 11.33
N ARG A 45 2.88 -4.70 11.72
CA ARG A 45 3.76 -3.88 10.86
C ARG A 45 4.92 -4.66 10.26
N SER A 46 5.51 -5.59 11.00
CA SER A 46 6.60 -6.46 10.53
C SER A 46 6.22 -7.41 9.40
N LYS A 47 4.92 -7.70 9.20
CA LYS A 47 4.41 -8.56 8.13
C LYS A 47 4.15 -7.79 6.83
N ILE A 48 4.14 -6.46 6.88
CA ILE A 48 3.78 -5.61 5.74
C ILE A 48 5.06 -4.99 5.19
N LYS A 49 5.28 -5.16 3.89
CA LYS A 49 6.35 -4.45 3.20
C LYS A 49 5.89 -3.03 2.90
N ILE A 50 6.41 -2.07 3.67
CA ILE A 50 6.15 -0.64 3.46
C ILE A 50 7.21 -0.09 2.49
N PHE A 51 6.75 0.52 1.40
CA PHE A 51 7.59 1.26 0.46
C PHE A 51 7.28 2.75 0.59
N ASP A 52 8.22 3.49 1.17
CA ASP A 52 8.05 4.92 1.41
C ASP A 52 8.73 5.74 0.29
N ILE A 53 7.92 6.48 -0.47
CA ILE A 53 8.43 7.38 -1.52
C ILE A 53 8.69 8.79 -1.02
N GLY A 54 8.41 9.10 0.25
CA GLY A 54 8.41 10.46 0.76
C GLY A 54 9.78 11.12 0.82
N ASN A 55 10.85 10.33 0.89
CA ASN A 55 12.23 10.79 0.83
C ASN A 55 12.81 10.89 -0.60
N LEU A 56 12.07 10.45 -1.62
CA LEU A 56 12.51 10.52 -3.01
C LEU A 56 12.30 11.91 -3.60
N SER A 57 12.94 12.20 -4.73
CA SER A 57 12.69 13.44 -5.47
C SER A 57 11.24 13.52 -5.98
N LYS A 58 10.72 14.72 -6.23
CA LYS A 58 9.33 14.90 -6.73
C LYS A 58 9.07 14.14 -8.05
N ASP A 59 10.07 14.09 -8.93
CA ASP A 59 10.01 13.38 -10.21
C ASP A 59 9.91 11.86 -10.02
N GLU A 60 10.73 11.31 -9.11
CA GLU A 60 10.65 9.89 -8.75
C GLU A 60 9.32 9.56 -8.07
N GLN A 61 8.84 10.42 -7.17
CA GLN A 61 7.54 10.25 -6.52
C GLN A 61 6.41 10.19 -7.56
N GLU A 62 6.42 11.09 -8.54
CA GLU A 62 5.44 11.07 -9.62
C GLU A 62 5.57 9.81 -10.50
N SER A 63 6.80 9.43 -10.84
CA SER A 63 7.09 8.21 -11.59
C SER A 63 6.57 6.95 -10.88
N TRP A 64 6.80 6.83 -9.57
CA TRP A 64 6.26 5.74 -8.76
C TRP A 64 4.73 5.76 -8.74
N ARG A 65 4.11 6.92 -8.45
CA ARG A 65 2.64 7.05 -8.42
C ARG A 65 2.00 6.71 -9.76
N SER A 66 2.62 7.12 -10.86
CA SER A 66 2.18 6.77 -12.22
C SER A 66 2.34 5.27 -12.49
N ALA A 67 3.47 4.68 -12.11
CA ALA A 67 3.70 3.25 -12.25
C ALA A 67 2.68 2.42 -11.45
N PHE A 68 2.41 2.78 -10.19
CA PHE A 68 1.41 2.11 -9.37
C PHE A 68 -0.01 2.28 -9.93
N LEU A 69 -0.34 3.44 -10.49
CA LEU A 69 -1.61 3.64 -11.21
C LEU A 69 -1.73 2.69 -12.41
N THR A 70 -0.69 2.60 -13.24
CA THR A 70 -0.68 1.71 -14.42
C THR A 70 -0.77 0.23 -14.04
N VAL A 71 -0.13 -0.17 -12.93
CA VAL A 71 -0.05 -1.58 -12.51
C VAL A 71 -1.27 -2.01 -11.70
N SER A 72 -1.81 -1.13 -10.87
CA SER A 72 -2.82 -1.48 -9.87
C SER A 72 -4.16 -0.74 -10.02
N GLY A 73 -4.21 0.30 -10.86
CA GLY A 73 -5.36 1.19 -10.96
C GLY A 73 -5.47 2.23 -9.84
N SER A 74 -4.55 2.23 -8.85
CA SER A 74 -4.55 3.21 -7.75
C SER A 74 -3.33 4.14 -7.82
N ARG A 75 -3.61 5.45 -7.78
CA ARG A 75 -2.61 6.54 -7.64
C ARG A 75 -2.48 7.06 -6.20
N ASN A 76 -3.38 6.65 -5.33
CA ASN A 76 -3.54 7.26 -4.00
C ASN A 76 -2.54 6.71 -2.99
N LEU A 77 -2.25 7.51 -1.97
CA LEU A 77 -1.41 7.14 -0.84
C LEU A 77 -2.25 7.31 0.44
N PRO A 78 -2.25 6.36 1.36
CA PRO A 78 -1.66 5.02 1.24
C PRO A 78 -2.48 4.12 0.31
N THR A 79 -1.80 3.24 -0.44
CA THR A 79 -2.45 2.09 -1.09
C THR A 79 -1.94 0.80 -0.47
N ILE A 80 -2.86 -0.03 0.00
CA ILE A 80 -2.59 -1.31 0.66
C ILE A 80 -2.93 -2.44 -0.31
N PHE A 81 -2.00 -3.36 -0.45
CA PHE A 81 -2.07 -4.50 -1.34
C PHE A 81 -2.05 -5.80 -0.53
N VAL A 82 -2.92 -6.73 -0.93
CA VAL A 82 -3.01 -8.08 -0.38
C VAL A 82 -3.01 -9.05 -1.55
N ASP A 83 -2.10 -10.03 -1.52
CA ASP A 83 -1.95 -11.06 -2.56
C ASP A 83 -1.86 -10.46 -3.98
N GLY A 84 -1.09 -9.38 -4.11
CA GLY A 84 -0.86 -8.71 -5.38
C GLY A 84 -1.99 -7.80 -5.89
N SER A 85 -3.10 -7.67 -5.15
CA SER A 85 -4.26 -6.86 -5.53
C SER A 85 -4.49 -5.71 -4.56
N VAL A 86 -5.10 -4.61 -5.02
CA VAL A 86 -5.47 -3.49 -4.15
C VAL A 86 -6.54 -3.97 -3.16
N TRP A 87 -6.19 -3.99 -1.87
CA TRP A 87 -7.13 -4.32 -0.81
C TRP A 87 -7.89 -3.08 -0.34
N GLY A 88 -7.23 -1.92 -0.31
CA GLY A 88 -7.86 -0.65 0.05
C GLY A 88 -6.87 0.49 0.31
N THR A 89 -7.42 1.62 0.74
CA THR A 89 -6.70 2.82 1.17
C THR A 89 -7.03 3.13 2.63
N GLU A 90 -6.58 4.28 3.14
CA GLU A 90 -6.96 4.80 4.46
C GLU A 90 -8.48 4.80 4.66
N THR A 91 -9.26 5.14 3.64
CA THR A 91 -10.72 5.24 3.73
C THR A 91 -11.34 3.91 4.15
N LYS A 92 -10.84 2.79 3.60
CA LYS A 92 -11.28 1.46 4.00
C LYS A 92 -10.89 1.13 5.44
N LEU A 93 -9.71 1.57 5.89
CA LEU A 93 -9.28 1.40 7.28
C LEU A 93 -10.21 2.16 8.24
N HIS A 94 -10.51 3.42 7.94
CA HIS A 94 -11.45 4.23 8.74
C HIS A 94 -12.85 3.63 8.74
N GLU A 95 -13.35 3.17 7.60
CA GLU A 95 -14.68 2.54 7.51
C GLU A 95 -14.76 1.28 8.38
N LEU A 96 -13.75 0.41 8.30
CA LEU A 96 -13.70 -0.81 9.09
C LEU A 96 -13.50 -0.53 10.58
N GLU A 97 -12.69 0.47 10.94
CA GLU A 97 -12.48 0.87 12.33
C GLU A 97 -13.76 1.48 12.93
N GLY A 98 -14.43 2.38 12.21
CA GLY A 98 -15.69 2.99 12.63
C GLY A 98 -16.83 1.98 12.81
N LYS A 99 -16.80 0.87 12.07
CA LYS A 99 -17.74 -0.26 12.22
C LYS A 99 -17.29 -1.31 13.25
N GLY A 100 -16.10 -1.18 13.84
CA GLY A 100 -15.51 -2.19 14.72
C GLY A 100 -15.15 -3.52 14.03
N LEU A 101 -15.11 -3.54 12.70
CA LEU A 101 -14.87 -4.75 11.88
C LEU A 101 -13.41 -4.92 11.46
N LEU A 102 -12.55 -3.93 11.72
CA LEU A 102 -11.16 -3.92 11.27
C LEU A 102 -10.40 -5.18 11.70
N LYS A 103 -10.47 -5.55 12.98
CA LYS A 103 -9.78 -6.76 13.48
C LYS A 103 -10.23 -8.02 12.72
N GLN A 104 -11.55 -8.18 12.54
CA GLN A 104 -12.12 -9.33 11.84
C GLN A 104 -11.63 -9.40 10.39
N GLU A 105 -11.62 -8.28 9.69
CA GLU A 105 -11.18 -8.23 8.29
C GLU A 105 -9.68 -8.51 8.16
N LEU A 106 -8.85 -7.97 9.07
CA LEU A 106 -7.42 -8.24 9.12
C LEU A 106 -7.12 -9.71 9.43
N THR A 107 -7.91 -10.37 10.28
CA THR A 107 -7.81 -11.82 10.52
C THR A 107 -8.23 -12.61 9.27
N LYS A 108 -9.29 -12.19 8.60
CA LYS A 108 -9.80 -12.85 7.38
C LYS A 108 -8.78 -12.87 6.25
N ILE A 109 -8.03 -11.79 6.06
CA ILE A 109 -6.93 -11.73 5.07
C ILE A 109 -5.64 -12.40 5.57
N GLY A 110 -5.61 -12.87 6.81
CA GLY A 110 -4.46 -13.53 7.43
C GLY A 110 -3.33 -12.59 7.85
N LEU A 111 -3.60 -11.29 7.98
CA LEU A 111 -2.60 -10.32 8.44
C LEU A 111 -2.35 -10.46 9.95
N ILE A 112 -3.41 -10.73 10.71
CA ILE A 112 -3.35 -10.95 12.15
C ILE A 112 -3.97 -12.30 12.53
N ALA A 113 -3.55 -12.83 13.68
CA ALA A 113 -4.09 -14.06 14.25
C ALA A 113 -5.18 -13.73 15.28
#